data_AF-A0A409XUS5-F1
#
_entry.id   AF-A0A409XUS5-F1
#
_cell.length_a   1.000
_cell.length_b   1.000
_cell.length_c   1.000
_cell.angle_alpha   90.00
_cell.angle_beta   90.00
_cell.angle_gamma   90.00
#
_symmetry.space_group_name_H-M   'P 1'
#
loop_
_entity.id
_entity.type
_entity.pdbx_description
1 polymer ?
#
loop_
_entity_poly.entity_id
_entity_poly.type
_entity_poly.pdbx_seq_one_letter_code
_entity_poly.pdbx_strand_id
1 'polypeptide(L)'
;MTPLRSFFLCSLVAACFIALYHILPLNIVQRLSSSMTSQPPQDSSSSKSKLAGFISRAELLPPSAFTPPPRTDIALIALLNGPVEYTGISLVLFTDHTLLSASGAYYKLAPTDYIALHALAQDITHRGTLPVPADSFRNTWRVKHERTGRPIDRFLVPKTALGAVPKEEYESEFYEVGIYGWDRERKVLETPVGQYTELAPPLHEMGAVVTEARVGADGPRNEESLKKARDILGNVF
;
A
#
# COMPACT_ATOMS: atom_id res chain seq x y z
N MET A 1 -18.20 -21.93 65.09
CA MET A 1 -17.78 -23.25 64.58
C MET A 1 -17.48 -23.14 63.10
N THR A 2 -16.38 -23.73 62.67
CA THR A 2 -15.46 -23.34 61.58
C THR A 2 -15.82 -23.84 60.17
N PRO A 3 -15.62 -23.01 59.11
CA PRO A 3 -15.42 -23.48 57.75
C PRO A 3 -13.95 -23.26 57.34
N LEU A 4 -13.05 -24.18 57.72
CA LEU A 4 -11.62 -24.10 57.39
C LEU A 4 -11.14 -25.23 56.44
N ARG A 5 -12.07 -25.98 55.83
CA ARG A 5 -11.73 -27.21 55.08
C ARG A 5 -11.69 -27.07 53.55
N SER A 6 -12.20 -25.97 52.96
CA SER A 6 -12.28 -25.85 51.49
C SER A 6 -11.03 -25.28 50.81
N PHE A 7 -10.12 -24.64 51.55
CA PHE A 7 -8.90 -24.05 50.94
C PHE A 7 -7.79 -25.06 50.67
N PHE A 8 -7.79 -26.22 51.34
CA PHE A 8 -6.74 -27.23 51.16
C PHE A 8 -6.87 -28.06 49.87
N LEU A 9 -8.08 -28.19 49.31
CA LEU A 9 -8.27 -29.01 48.11
C LEU A 9 -7.77 -28.34 46.83
N CYS A 10 -7.84 -27.00 46.72
CA CYS A 10 -7.38 -26.29 45.53
C CYS A 10 -5.84 -26.24 45.40
N SER A 11 -5.11 -26.19 46.52
CA SER A 11 -3.64 -26.13 46.48
C SER A 11 -3.00 -27.44 46.01
N LEU A 12 -3.66 -28.58 46.23
CA LEU A 12 -3.11 -29.89 45.89
C LEU A 12 -3.23 -30.19 44.38
N VAL A 13 -4.27 -29.66 43.73
CA VAL A 13 -4.47 -29.81 42.27
C VAL A 13 -3.41 -29.00 41.51
N ALA A 14 -3.09 -27.78 41.95
CA ALA A 14 -2.09 -26.94 41.30
C ALA A 14 -0.66 -27.54 41.37
N ALA A 15 -0.29 -28.17 42.49
CA ALA A 15 1.01 -28.80 42.64
C ALA A 15 1.20 -30.04 41.73
N CYS A 16 0.13 -30.80 41.48
CA CYS A 16 0.17 -31.95 40.55
C CYS A 16 0.40 -31.52 39.10
N PHE A 17 -0.14 -30.38 38.65
CA PHE A 17 0.08 -29.91 37.27
C PHE A 17 1.51 -29.43 37.02
N ILE A 18 2.16 -28.82 38.01
CA ILE A 18 3.56 -28.38 37.90
C ILE A 18 4.51 -29.59 37.86
N ALA A 19 4.24 -30.62 38.66
CA ALA A 19 5.02 -31.85 38.63
C ALA A 19 4.86 -32.63 37.31
N LEU A 20 3.66 -32.64 36.71
CA LEU A 20 3.42 -33.31 35.42
C LEU A 20 4.13 -32.62 34.24
N TYR A 21 4.33 -31.30 34.32
CA TYR A 21 4.99 -30.53 33.26
C TYR A 21 6.51 -30.80 33.16
N HIS A 22 7.14 -31.22 34.26
CA HIS A 22 8.58 -31.52 34.29
C HIS A 22 8.93 -32.97 33.97
N ILE A 23 7.94 -33.87 33.85
CA ILE A 23 8.16 -35.31 33.60
C ILE A 23 7.90 -35.68 32.13
N LEU A 24 7.48 -34.74 31.28
CA LEU A 24 7.39 -34.99 29.84
C LEU A 24 8.77 -34.79 29.18
N PRO A 25 9.48 -35.87 28.77
CA PRO A 25 10.72 -35.73 28.04
C PRO A 25 10.44 -35.06 26.69
N LEU A 26 11.03 -33.87 26.53
CA LEU A 26 11.33 -33.24 25.24
C LEU A 26 12.22 -34.19 24.42
N ASN A 27 11.60 -35.15 23.75
CA ASN A 27 12.25 -36.00 22.75
C ASN A 27 11.26 -36.30 21.62
N ILE A 28 10.91 -35.27 20.86
CA ILE A 28 10.46 -35.44 19.47
C ILE A 28 11.53 -34.82 18.59
N VAL A 29 12.58 -35.63 18.41
CA VAL A 29 13.26 -35.91 17.16
C VAL A 29 12.97 -34.94 16.02
N GLN A 30 13.99 -34.13 15.78
CA GLN A 30 14.42 -33.59 14.49
C GLN A 30 13.95 -34.46 13.30
N ARG A 31 13.03 -33.92 12.48
CA ARG A 31 13.01 -34.21 11.05
C ARG A 31 13.31 -32.93 10.29
N LEU A 32 14.61 -32.74 10.06
CA LEU A 32 15.15 -31.97 8.97
C LEU A 32 14.69 -32.61 7.65
N SER A 33 13.48 -32.25 7.19
CA SER A 33 13.16 -32.34 5.77
C SER A 33 13.57 -31.01 5.15
N SER A 34 14.85 -30.91 4.83
CA SER A 34 15.39 -29.92 3.91
C SER A 34 14.87 -30.27 2.51
N SER A 35 13.59 -29.97 2.25
CA SER A 35 13.15 -29.83 0.88
C SER A 35 13.89 -28.62 0.34
N MET A 36 15.01 -28.86 -0.34
CA MET A 36 15.56 -27.95 -1.32
C MET A 36 14.48 -27.81 -2.41
N THR A 37 13.47 -26.99 -2.13
CA THR A 37 12.73 -26.33 -3.19
C THR A 37 13.77 -25.44 -3.84
N SER A 38 14.30 -25.91 -4.96
CA SER A 38 15.08 -25.09 -5.88
C SER A 38 14.20 -23.90 -6.23
N GLN A 39 14.38 -22.80 -5.52
CA GLN A 39 13.89 -21.52 -5.94
C GLN A 39 14.49 -21.32 -7.34
N PRO A 40 13.67 -21.16 -8.38
CA PRO A 40 14.22 -20.85 -9.70
C PRO A 40 15.11 -19.61 -9.53
N PRO A 41 16.27 -19.57 -10.22
CA PRO A 41 17.15 -18.43 -10.15
C PRO A 41 16.31 -17.19 -10.46
N GLN A 42 16.15 -16.33 -9.46
CA GLN A 42 15.62 -15.00 -9.68
C GLN A 42 16.71 -14.29 -10.49
N ASP A 43 16.58 -14.36 -11.81
CA ASP A 43 17.36 -13.56 -12.73
C ASP A 43 17.17 -12.11 -12.33
N SER A 44 18.16 -11.60 -11.59
CA SER A 44 18.36 -10.19 -11.27
C SER A 44 18.81 -9.43 -12.51
N SER A 45 18.18 -9.72 -13.65
CA SER A 45 18.20 -8.80 -14.77
C SER A 45 17.59 -7.51 -14.25
N SER A 46 18.41 -6.47 -14.21
CA SER A 46 18.00 -5.08 -13.97
C SER A 46 17.14 -4.63 -15.15
N SER A 47 15.98 -5.28 -15.33
CA SER A 47 14.94 -4.83 -16.23
C SER A 47 14.45 -3.52 -15.63
N LYS A 48 14.88 -2.41 -16.23
CA LYS A 48 14.35 -1.08 -15.88
C LYS A 48 12.82 -1.17 -15.87
N SER A 49 12.18 -0.65 -14.83
CA SER A 49 10.72 -0.57 -14.77
C SER A 49 10.20 0.03 -16.08
N LYS A 50 9.18 -0.60 -16.67
CA LYS A 50 8.57 -0.14 -17.92
C LYS A 50 7.97 1.26 -17.77
N LEU A 51 7.54 1.59 -16.55
CA LEU A 51 6.96 2.87 -16.18
C LEU A 51 8.01 3.93 -15.81
N ALA A 52 9.30 3.59 -15.74
CA ALA A 52 10.32 4.60 -15.47
C ALA A 52 10.33 5.67 -16.57
N GLY A 53 10.26 6.95 -16.18
CA GLY A 53 10.24 8.09 -17.09
C GLY A 53 8.90 8.27 -17.82
N PHE A 54 7.79 7.70 -17.30
CA PHE A 54 6.47 7.86 -17.91
C PHE A 54 6.01 9.32 -17.93
N ILE A 55 6.36 10.12 -16.92
CA ILE A 55 6.01 11.55 -16.90
C ILE A 55 6.77 12.28 -18.00
N SER A 56 8.04 11.96 -18.21
CA SER A 56 8.85 12.60 -19.27
C SER A 56 8.36 12.26 -20.68
N ARG A 57 7.65 11.15 -20.85
CA ARG A 57 7.01 10.76 -22.12
C ARG A 57 5.60 11.32 -22.28
N ALA A 58 4.99 11.80 -21.21
CA ALA A 58 3.64 12.32 -21.24
C ALA A 58 3.60 13.73 -21.84
N GLU A 59 2.48 14.07 -22.48
CA GLU A 59 2.24 15.41 -22.98
C GLU A 59 1.71 16.28 -21.83
N LEU A 60 2.43 17.35 -21.49
CA LEU A 60 1.97 18.34 -20.53
C LEU A 60 0.84 19.18 -21.15
N LEU A 61 -0.34 19.15 -20.56
CA LEU A 61 -1.49 19.93 -20.98
C LEU A 61 -1.44 21.33 -20.33
N PRO A 62 -1.92 22.38 -21.03
CA PRO A 62 -1.87 23.74 -20.49
C PRO A 62 -2.74 23.85 -19.23
N PRO A 63 -2.36 24.66 -18.22
CA PRO A 63 -3.13 24.79 -16.97
C PRO A 63 -4.60 25.17 -17.18
N SER A 64 -4.88 26.02 -18.17
CA SER A 64 -6.24 26.44 -18.53
C SER A 64 -7.10 25.31 -19.11
N ALA A 65 -6.49 24.22 -19.58
CA ALA A 65 -7.20 23.04 -20.07
C ALA A 65 -7.58 22.07 -18.96
N PHE A 66 -7.19 22.31 -17.70
CA PHE A 66 -7.61 21.46 -16.61
C PHE A 66 -9.08 21.70 -16.23
N THR A 67 -9.93 20.93 -16.88
CA THR A 67 -11.25 20.54 -16.39
C THR A 67 -11.11 19.10 -15.92
N PRO A 68 -11.18 18.82 -14.59
CA PRO A 68 -11.05 17.45 -14.13
C PRO A 68 -12.12 16.58 -14.79
N PRO A 69 -11.76 15.38 -15.28
CA PRO A 69 -12.75 14.38 -15.67
C PRO A 69 -13.72 14.13 -14.51
N PRO A 70 -14.95 13.69 -14.81
CA PRO A 70 -15.93 13.39 -13.79
C PRO A 70 -15.41 12.32 -12.82
N ARG A 71 -15.94 12.29 -11.60
CA ARG A 71 -15.58 11.29 -10.57
C ARG A 71 -15.68 9.85 -11.09
N THR A 72 -16.64 9.58 -11.98
CA THR A 72 -16.86 8.28 -12.63
C THR A 72 -15.63 7.78 -13.39
N ASP A 73 -14.73 8.69 -13.79
CA ASP A 73 -13.58 8.42 -14.64
C ASP A 73 -12.29 8.26 -13.83
N ILE A 74 -12.36 8.27 -12.50
CA ILE A 74 -11.18 8.01 -11.67
C ILE A 74 -10.80 6.52 -11.78
N ALA A 75 -9.53 6.25 -12.08
CA ALA A 75 -8.98 4.90 -12.20
C ALA A 75 -8.03 4.54 -11.04
N LEU A 76 -7.26 5.52 -10.54
CA LEU A 76 -6.34 5.34 -9.40
C LEU A 76 -6.16 6.69 -8.70
N ILE A 77 -6.10 6.67 -7.38
CA ILE A 77 -5.71 7.80 -6.55
C ILE A 77 -4.49 7.38 -5.74
N ALA A 78 -3.43 8.17 -5.76
CA ALA A 78 -2.33 8.03 -4.81
C ALA A 78 -2.20 9.28 -3.95
N LEU A 79 -2.19 9.07 -2.64
CA LEU A 79 -2.08 10.12 -1.63
C LEU A 79 -0.81 9.93 -0.81
N LEU A 80 -0.29 11.02 -0.28
CA LEU A 80 0.80 11.05 0.67
C LEU A 80 0.26 11.50 2.02
N ASN A 81 0.44 10.65 3.04
CA ASN A 81 0.16 10.99 4.42
C ASN A 81 1.49 11.18 5.15
N GLY A 82 1.97 12.42 5.22
CA GLY A 82 3.20 12.81 5.89
C GLY A 82 2.96 13.67 7.14
N PRO A 83 4.01 13.93 7.94
CA PRO A 83 3.90 14.77 9.14
C PRO A 83 3.54 16.24 8.84
N VAL A 84 3.91 16.74 7.66
CA VAL A 84 3.70 18.13 7.24
C VAL A 84 2.48 18.27 6.32
N GLU A 85 2.22 17.27 5.48
CA GLU A 85 1.11 17.22 4.54
C GLU A 85 0.31 15.94 4.81
N TYR A 86 -0.76 16.07 5.59
CA TYR A 86 -1.49 14.91 6.12
C TYR A 86 -2.26 14.13 5.04
N THR A 87 -2.60 14.76 3.92
CA THR A 87 -3.32 14.13 2.80
C THR A 87 -3.00 14.83 1.46
N GLY A 88 -1.73 14.77 1.04
CA GLY A 88 -1.28 15.38 -0.22
C GLY A 88 -1.61 14.52 -1.43
N ILE A 89 -2.15 15.10 -2.51
CA ILE A 89 -2.30 14.38 -3.78
C ILE A 89 -0.90 14.09 -4.33
N SER A 90 -0.62 12.83 -4.64
CA SER A 90 0.62 12.44 -5.32
C SER A 90 0.39 12.20 -6.80
N LEU A 91 -0.70 11.49 -7.12
CA LEU A 91 -1.26 11.45 -8.46
C LEU A 91 -2.74 11.07 -8.44
N VAL A 92 -3.46 11.47 -9.48
CA VAL A 92 -4.80 10.95 -9.83
C VAL A 92 -4.77 10.54 -11.29
N LEU A 93 -5.10 9.28 -11.56
CA LEU A 93 -5.21 8.72 -12.91
C LEU A 93 -6.68 8.66 -13.31
N PHE A 94 -6.97 9.06 -14.55
CA PHE A 94 -8.31 9.01 -15.12
C PHE A 94 -8.40 8.04 -16.30
N THR A 95 -9.60 7.53 -16.57
CA THR A 95 -9.88 6.53 -17.62
C THR A 95 -9.68 7.07 -19.03
N ASP A 96 -9.66 8.39 -19.22
CA ASP A 96 -9.37 9.05 -20.48
C ASP A 96 -7.86 9.17 -20.79
N HIS A 97 -7.01 8.44 -20.06
CA HIS A 97 -5.54 8.44 -20.17
C HIS A 97 -4.88 9.74 -19.71
N THR A 98 -5.55 10.51 -18.85
CA THR A 98 -4.96 11.69 -18.23
C THR A 98 -4.52 11.43 -16.80
N LEU A 99 -3.57 12.23 -16.34
CA LEU A 99 -3.03 12.15 -14.99
C LEU A 99 -2.84 13.55 -14.42
N LEU A 100 -3.30 13.75 -13.19
CA LEU A 100 -2.96 14.89 -12.37
C LEU A 100 -1.82 14.52 -11.43
N SER A 101 -0.75 15.31 -11.42
CA SER A 101 0.43 15.12 -10.58
C SER A 101 0.34 15.87 -9.23
N ALA A 102 1.32 15.67 -8.35
CA ALA A 102 1.36 16.33 -7.04
C ALA A 102 1.51 17.86 -7.12
N SER A 103 2.10 18.38 -8.20
CA SER A 103 2.21 19.82 -8.44
C SER A 103 0.91 20.43 -8.98
N GLY A 104 -0.09 19.61 -9.30
CA GLY A 104 -1.31 20.05 -10.01
C GLY A 104 -1.11 20.19 -11.52
N ALA A 105 0.03 19.76 -12.06
CA ALA A 105 0.24 19.64 -13.51
C ALA A 105 -0.57 18.47 -14.07
N TYR A 106 -1.17 18.67 -15.24
CA TYR A 106 -2.07 17.74 -15.90
C TYR A 106 -1.43 17.19 -17.17
N TYR A 107 -1.41 15.88 -17.31
CA TYR A 107 -0.69 15.18 -18.36
C TYR A 107 -1.62 14.29 -19.16
N LYS A 108 -1.40 14.21 -20.47
CA LYS A 108 -1.91 13.13 -21.31
C LYS A 108 -0.85 12.04 -21.42
N LEU A 109 -1.15 10.85 -20.90
CA LEU A 109 -0.23 9.72 -20.93
C LEU A 109 -0.19 9.07 -22.31
N ALA A 110 0.97 8.52 -22.67
CA ALA A 110 1.06 7.60 -23.79
C ALA A 110 0.17 6.37 -23.52
N PRO A 111 -0.54 5.82 -24.52
CA PRO A 111 -1.45 4.68 -24.30
C PRO A 111 -0.78 3.48 -23.63
N THR A 112 0.48 3.19 -23.96
CA THR A 112 1.26 2.11 -23.36
C THR A 112 1.53 2.32 -21.87
N ASP A 113 1.80 3.57 -21.48
CA ASP A 113 2.07 3.92 -20.08
C ASP A 113 0.78 3.91 -19.26
N TYR A 114 -0.34 4.40 -19.82
CA TYR A 114 -1.65 4.28 -19.19
C TYR A 114 -2.03 2.82 -18.93
N ILE A 115 -1.91 1.94 -19.94
CA ILE A 115 -2.24 0.52 -19.80
C ILE A 115 -1.38 -0.13 -18.71
N ALA A 116 -0.08 0.15 -18.70
CA ALA A 116 0.84 -0.41 -17.71
C ALA A 116 0.53 0.10 -16.29
N LEU A 117 0.26 1.41 -16.14
CA LEU A 117 -0.06 2.00 -14.84
C LEU A 117 -1.41 1.52 -14.30
N HIS A 118 -2.42 1.41 -15.17
CA HIS A 118 -3.72 0.88 -14.81
C HIS A 118 -3.61 -0.60 -14.40
N ALA A 119 -2.86 -1.42 -15.14
CA ALA A 119 -2.61 -2.81 -14.76
C ALA A 119 -1.90 -2.90 -13.39
N LEU A 120 -0.87 -2.08 -13.15
CA LEU A 120 -0.17 -2.02 -11.87
C LEU A 120 -1.11 -1.63 -10.71
N ALA A 121 -2.03 -0.70 -10.94
CA ALA A 121 -3.05 -0.31 -9.96
C ALA A 121 -3.97 -1.48 -9.59
N GLN A 122 -4.40 -2.25 -10.59
CA GLN A 122 -5.19 -3.46 -10.37
C GLN A 122 -4.37 -4.52 -9.61
N ASP A 123 -3.10 -4.74 -9.95
CA ASP A 123 -2.26 -5.75 -9.29
C ASP A 123 -2.07 -5.49 -7.79
N ILE A 124 -1.98 -4.22 -7.36
CA ILE A 124 -1.78 -3.90 -5.93
C ILE A 124 -3.08 -3.92 -5.10
N THR A 125 -4.25 -3.88 -5.73
CA THR A 125 -5.54 -3.75 -5.04
C THR A 125 -6.52 -4.89 -5.31
N HIS A 126 -6.29 -5.71 -6.33
CA HIS A 126 -7.17 -6.82 -6.66
C HIS A 126 -7.19 -7.86 -5.53
N ARG A 127 -8.40 -8.20 -5.08
CA ARG A 127 -8.60 -9.12 -3.97
C ARG A 127 -8.01 -10.49 -4.32
N GLY A 128 -6.97 -10.89 -3.58
CA GLY A 128 -6.30 -12.19 -3.76
C GLY A 128 -4.91 -12.11 -4.39
N THR A 129 -4.51 -10.97 -4.95
CA THR A 129 -3.15 -10.80 -5.51
C THR A 129 -2.12 -10.58 -4.40
N LEU A 130 -2.43 -9.69 -3.45
CA LEU A 130 -1.57 -9.39 -2.32
C LEU A 130 -2.27 -9.72 -0.99
N PRO A 131 -1.54 -10.32 -0.02
CA PRO A 131 -2.05 -10.51 1.33
C PRO A 131 -2.28 -9.16 2.04
N VAL A 132 -3.27 -9.12 2.92
CA VAL A 132 -3.50 -7.97 3.79
C VAL A 132 -2.62 -8.10 5.04
N PRO A 133 -1.85 -7.07 5.43
CA PRO A 133 -1.09 -7.08 6.67
C PRO A 133 -2.01 -7.23 7.90
N ALA A 134 -1.71 -8.20 8.76
CA ALA A 134 -2.44 -8.39 10.02
C ALA A 134 -2.24 -7.16 10.93
N ASP A 135 -3.32 -6.74 11.59
CA ASP A 135 -3.31 -5.64 12.57
C ASP A 135 -2.71 -4.32 12.07
N SER A 136 -2.74 -4.09 10.75
CA SER A 136 -2.24 -2.84 10.17
C SER A 136 -3.35 -1.82 9.96
N PHE A 137 -3.07 -0.59 10.36
CA PHE A 137 -3.81 0.58 9.90
C PHE A 137 -3.84 0.62 8.36
N ARG A 138 -5.05 0.67 7.78
CA ARG A 138 -5.30 0.87 6.33
C ARG A 138 -4.49 -0.04 5.39
N ASN A 139 -4.34 -1.32 5.74
CA ASN A 139 -3.64 -2.32 4.91
C ASN A 139 -2.22 -1.87 4.50
N THR A 140 -1.48 -1.23 5.42
CA THR A 140 -0.19 -0.60 5.15
C THR A 140 0.97 -1.59 5.28
N TRP A 141 1.76 -1.71 4.23
CA TRP A 141 3.02 -2.44 4.21
C TRP A 141 4.14 -1.54 4.74
N ARG A 142 4.85 -2.00 5.79
CA ARG A 142 5.88 -1.20 6.46
C ARG A 142 7.26 -1.63 6.03
N VAL A 143 7.96 -0.78 5.28
CA VAL A 143 9.39 -0.97 4.99
C VAL A 143 10.19 -0.72 6.27
N LYS A 144 11.16 -1.58 6.56
CA LYS A 144 12.00 -1.47 7.75
C LYS A 144 12.95 -0.27 7.62
N HIS A 145 12.90 0.61 8.61
CA HIS A 145 13.77 1.78 8.71
C HIS A 145 14.34 1.93 10.12
N GLU A 146 15.49 2.60 10.24
CA GLU A 146 16.10 2.95 11.53
C GLU A 146 15.37 4.09 12.25
N ARG A 147 14.56 4.87 11.52
CA ARG A 147 13.86 6.06 12.03
C ARG A 147 12.36 5.91 11.84
N THR A 148 11.61 6.44 12.80
CA THR A 148 10.15 6.55 12.75
C THR A 148 9.70 7.83 12.03
N GLY A 149 8.40 8.02 11.84
CA GLY A 149 7.83 9.25 11.27
C GLY A 149 7.98 9.37 9.75
N ARG A 150 8.15 8.26 9.04
CA ARG A 150 8.13 8.24 7.57
C ARG A 150 6.69 8.43 7.06
N PRO A 151 6.51 9.01 5.87
CA PRO A 151 5.18 9.16 5.31
C PRO A 151 4.60 7.81 4.86
N ILE A 152 3.28 7.79 4.66
CA ILE A 152 2.56 6.66 4.08
C ILE A 152 2.06 7.05 2.69
N ASP A 153 2.45 6.29 1.67
CA ASP A 153 1.86 6.35 0.35
C ASP A 153 0.58 5.49 0.37
N ARG A 154 -0.59 6.10 0.15
CA ARG A 154 -1.88 5.41 0.10
C ARG A 154 -2.34 5.31 -1.33
N PHE A 155 -2.78 4.12 -1.74
CA PHE A 155 -3.29 3.86 -3.08
C PHE A 155 -4.74 3.42 -2.97
N LEU A 156 -5.62 4.14 -3.68
CA LEU A 156 -7.04 3.85 -3.74
C LEU A 156 -7.44 3.53 -5.18
N VAL A 157 -8.05 2.37 -5.37
CA VAL A 157 -8.56 1.90 -6.65
C VAL A 157 -10.05 1.62 -6.50
N PRO A 158 -10.92 2.16 -7.38
CA PRO A 158 -12.36 1.92 -7.28
C PRO A 158 -12.69 0.42 -7.32
N LYS A 159 -13.57 -0.01 -6.40
CA LYS A 159 -14.09 -1.39 -6.37
C LYS A 159 -15.03 -1.67 -7.54
N THR A 160 -15.77 -0.65 -7.92
CA THR A 160 -16.73 -0.61 -9.02
C THR A 160 -16.68 0.77 -9.67
N ALA A 161 -17.44 0.98 -10.75
CA ALA A 161 -17.65 2.33 -11.26
C ALA A 161 -18.16 3.26 -10.14
N LEU A 162 -17.50 4.41 -9.97
CA LEU A 162 -17.88 5.40 -8.97
C LEU A 162 -19.15 6.13 -9.40
N GLY A 163 -19.94 6.59 -8.43
CA GLY A 163 -21.04 7.52 -8.68
C GLY A 163 -20.54 8.96 -8.89
N ALA A 164 -21.42 9.84 -9.35
CA ALA A 164 -21.12 11.28 -9.42
C ALA A 164 -21.00 11.92 -8.02
N VAL A 165 -21.71 11.35 -7.04
CA VAL A 165 -21.72 11.82 -5.64
C VAL A 165 -20.91 10.82 -4.80
N PRO A 166 -19.88 11.26 -4.04
CA PRO A 166 -19.15 10.40 -3.12
C PRO A 166 -20.07 9.82 -2.05
N LYS A 167 -19.82 8.58 -1.64
CA LYS A 167 -20.50 8.00 -0.47
C LYS A 167 -19.99 8.63 0.83
N GLU A 168 -20.70 8.43 1.93
CA GLU A 168 -20.21 8.89 3.25
C GLU A 168 -18.89 8.21 3.63
N GLU A 169 -18.82 6.89 3.46
CA GLU A 169 -17.63 6.08 3.74
C GLU A 169 -16.89 5.73 2.43
N TYR A 170 -15.68 6.28 2.23
CA TYR A 170 -14.90 6.02 1.02
C TYR A 170 -14.42 4.57 0.94
N GLU A 171 -14.23 3.90 2.07
CA GLU A 171 -13.82 2.50 2.14
C GLU A 171 -14.85 1.58 1.48
N SER A 172 -16.10 2.00 1.35
CA SER A 172 -17.13 1.28 0.61
C SER A 172 -16.98 1.38 -0.92
N GLU A 173 -16.25 2.39 -1.41
CA GLU A 173 -16.02 2.69 -2.83
C GLU A 173 -14.66 2.20 -3.33
N PHE A 174 -13.65 2.18 -2.45
CA PHE A 174 -12.26 1.91 -2.85
C PHE A 174 -11.67 0.68 -2.17
N TYR A 175 -10.85 -0.06 -2.92
CA TYR A 175 -9.80 -0.87 -2.35
C TYR A 175 -8.65 0.05 -1.94
N GLU A 176 -8.09 -0.18 -0.75
CA GLU A 176 -7.00 0.63 -0.22
C GLU A 176 -5.82 -0.26 0.18
N VAL A 177 -4.61 0.16 -0.23
CA VAL A 177 -3.33 -0.39 0.22
C VAL A 177 -2.37 0.75 0.50
N GLY A 178 -1.55 0.61 1.54
CA GLY A 178 -0.56 1.62 1.94
C GLY A 178 0.88 1.11 1.87
N ILE A 179 1.84 2.00 1.69
CA ILE A 179 3.27 1.74 1.90
C ILE A 179 3.82 2.79 2.87
N TYR A 180 4.27 2.36 4.04
CA TYR A 180 4.95 3.21 5.00
C TYR A 180 6.45 3.23 4.69
N GLY A 181 6.97 4.43 4.45
CA GLY A 181 8.39 4.67 4.21
C GLY A 181 8.91 3.97 2.97
N TRP A 182 8.23 4.10 1.83
CA TRP A 182 8.79 3.59 0.58
C TRP A 182 10.21 4.12 0.35
N ASP A 183 11.08 3.26 -0.15
CA ASP A 183 12.48 3.55 -0.43
C ASP A 183 12.92 2.80 -1.69
N ARG A 184 13.74 3.45 -2.51
CA ARG A 184 14.18 2.88 -3.79
C ARG A 184 15.04 1.63 -3.60
N GLU A 185 15.88 1.63 -2.59
CA GLU A 185 16.89 0.60 -2.33
C GLU A 185 16.43 -0.38 -1.25
N ARG A 186 15.71 0.10 -0.22
CA ARG A 186 15.25 -0.71 0.91
C ARG A 186 13.89 -1.33 0.62
N LYS A 187 13.85 -2.66 0.58
CA LYS A 187 12.60 -3.42 0.38
C LYS A 187 12.21 -4.28 1.57
N VAL A 188 13.13 -4.58 2.48
CA VAL A 188 12.86 -5.45 3.63
C VAL A 188 11.71 -4.87 4.47
N LEU A 189 10.73 -5.70 4.79
CA LEU A 189 9.59 -5.32 5.62
C LEU A 189 9.96 -5.37 7.09
N GLU A 190 9.33 -4.49 7.89
CA GLU A 190 9.45 -4.51 9.36
C GLU A 190 8.83 -5.79 9.93
N THR A 191 7.64 -6.14 9.45
CA THR A 191 6.94 -7.39 9.74
C THR A 191 6.60 -8.08 8.41
N PRO A 192 6.87 -9.38 8.24
CA PRO A 192 6.46 -10.11 7.04
C PRO A 192 4.94 -10.04 6.81
N VAL A 193 4.53 -9.97 5.54
CA VAL A 193 3.11 -9.95 5.15
C VAL A 193 2.80 -11.19 4.31
N GLY A 194 2.14 -12.17 4.90
CA GLY A 194 1.99 -13.49 4.28
C GLY A 194 3.36 -14.13 4.03
N GLN A 195 3.68 -14.44 2.77
CA GLN A 195 4.97 -15.01 2.37
C GLN A 195 6.06 -13.95 2.06
N TYR A 196 5.71 -12.67 2.12
CA TYR A 196 6.61 -11.60 1.72
C TYR A 196 7.43 -11.10 2.92
N THR A 197 8.75 -11.24 2.84
CA THR A 197 9.72 -10.60 3.75
C THR A 197 10.24 -9.27 3.20
N GLU A 198 10.03 -9.03 1.91
CA GLU A 198 10.32 -7.78 1.22
C GLU A 198 9.04 -7.23 0.59
N LEU A 199 9.01 -5.92 0.33
CA LEU A 199 7.91 -5.24 -0.32
C LEU A 199 7.61 -5.90 -1.66
N ALA A 200 6.35 -6.27 -1.87
CA ALA A 200 5.93 -6.95 -3.08
C ALA A 200 6.34 -6.14 -4.32
N PRO A 201 6.85 -6.78 -5.40
CA PRO A 201 7.29 -6.07 -6.61
C PRO A 201 6.31 -5.01 -7.15
N PRO A 202 4.99 -5.28 -7.29
CA PRO A 202 4.07 -4.26 -7.79
C PRO A 202 3.90 -3.06 -6.85
N LEU A 203 3.98 -3.27 -5.52
CA LEU A 203 3.99 -2.16 -4.55
C LEU A 203 5.28 -1.36 -4.64
N HIS A 204 6.43 -2.03 -4.80
CA HIS A 204 7.71 -1.34 -4.95
C HIS A 204 7.75 -0.50 -6.23
N GLU A 205 7.23 -1.02 -7.34
CA GLU A 205 7.09 -0.29 -8.59
C GLU A 205 6.12 0.88 -8.48
N MET A 206 4.96 0.71 -7.84
CA MET A 206 4.01 1.80 -7.63
C MET A 206 4.61 2.95 -6.80
N GLY A 207 5.41 2.64 -5.78
CA GLY A 207 6.13 3.66 -5.02
C GLY A 207 7.13 4.47 -5.87
N ALA A 208 7.75 3.84 -6.86
CA ALA A 208 8.61 4.54 -7.82
C ALA A 208 7.80 5.48 -8.73
N VAL A 209 6.65 5.02 -9.22
CA VAL A 209 5.73 5.82 -10.04
C VAL A 209 5.26 7.08 -9.31
N VAL A 210 4.78 6.96 -8.06
CA VAL A 210 4.33 8.14 -7.30
C VAL A 210 5.45 9.08 -6.97
N THR A 211 6.66 8.56 -6.73
CA THR A 211 7.85 9.40 -6.51
C THR A 211 8.18 10.20 -7.75
N GLU A 212 8.12 9.59 -8.93
CA GLU A 212 8.29 10.30 -10.21
C GLU A 212 7.18 11.35 -10.41
N ALA A 213 5.92 11.02 -10.15
CA ALA A 213 4.80 11.96 -10.26
C ALA A 213 4.88 13.16 -9.29
N ARG A 214 5.55 13.02 -8.15
CA ARG A 214 5.81 14.12 -7.21
C ARG A 214 6.87 15.09 -7.69
N VAL A 215 7.88 14.57 -8.37
CA VAL A 215 8.97 15.38 -8.94
C VAL A 215 8.56 15.98 -10.30
N GLY A 216 7.64 15.32 -11.00
CA GLY A 216 7.22 15.57 -12.37
C GLY A 216 6.52 16.91 -12.63
N ALA A 217 7.30 17.99 -12.68
CA ALA A 217 7.19 19.22 -13.48
C ALA A 217 8.00 20.28 -12.75
N ASP A 218 9.04 20.81 -13.40
CA ASP A 218 9.66 22.07 -13.00
C ASP A 218 8.64 23.19 -13.27
N GLY A 219 7.76 23.45 -12.31
CA GLY A 219 6.69 24.43 -12.45
C GLY A 219 6.09 24.81 -11.10
N PRO A 220 5.46 26.00 -11.01
CA PRO A 220 4.78 26.41 -9.80
C PRO A 220 3.62 25.45 -9.51
N ARG A 221 3.43 25.12 -8.24
CA ARG A 221 2.31 24.31 -7.76
C ARG A 221 0.99 25.00 -8.12
N ASN A 222 0.13 24.30 -8.86
CA ASN A 222 -1.18 24.77 -9.27
C ASN A 222 -2.24 24.34 -8.24
N GLU A 223 -2.45 25.19 -7.25
CA GLU A 223 -3.44 24.96 -6.18
C GLU A 223 -4.89 24.90 -6.69
N GLU A 224 -5.20 25.57 -7.80
CA GLU A 224 -6.54 25.54 -8.38
C GLU A 224 -6.87 24.14 -8.92
N SER A 225 -5.94 23.54 -9.67
CA SER A 225 -6.10 22.17 -10.17
C SER A 225 -6.19 21.16 -9.03
N LEU A 226 -5.34 21.30 -8.00
CA LEU A 226 -5.40 20.43 -6.82
C LEU A 226 -6.70 20.60 -6.04
N LYS A 227 -7.24 21.82 -5.93
CA LYS A 227 -8.53 22.06 -5.30
C LYS A 227 -9.66 21.39 -6.09
N LYS A 228 -9.72 21.61 -7.40
CA LYS A 228 -10.69 20.95 -8.30
C LYS A 228 -10.64 19.42 -8.19
N ALA A 229 -9.43 18.87 -8.07
CA ALA A 229 -9.24 17.44 -7.85
C ALA A 229 -9.77 16.98 -6.47
N ARG A 230 -9.48 17.73 -5.40
CA ARG A 230 -10.07 17.45 -4.08
C ARG A 230 -11.59 17.48 -4.11
N ASP A 231 -12.18 18.44 -4.83
CA ASP A 231 -13.63 18.57 -4.95
C ASP A 231 -14.28 17.32 -5.61
N ILE A 232 -13.65 16.70 -6.63
CA ILE A 232 -14.17 15.46 -7.26
C ILE A 232 -13.89 14.20 -6.43
N LEU A 233 -12.79 14.20 -5.66
CA LEU A 233 -12.37 13.08 -4.83
C LEU A 233 -13.23 12.99 -3.57
N GLY A 234 -13.66 14.14 -3.02
CA GLY A 234 -14.64 14.24 -1.95
C GLY A 234 -14.18 13.56 -0.66
N ASN A 235 -14.80 12.43 -0.32
CA ASN A 235 -14.73 11.70 0.94
C ASN A 235 -13.37 11.04 1.27
N VAL A 236 -12.33 11.23 0.46
CA VAL A 236 -11.03 10.57 0.64
C VAL A 236 -10.06 11.40 1.52
N PHE A 237 -10.38 12.69 1.74
CA PHE A 237 -9.56 13.65 2.49
C PHE A 237 -9.98 13.82 3.94
#